data_AF-A0A177NJ01-F1
#
_entry.id   AF-A0A177NJ01-F1
#
_cell.length_a   1.000
_cell.length_b   1.000
_cell.length_c   1.000
_cell.angle_alpha   90.00
_cell.angle_beta   90.00
_cell.angle_gamma   90.00
#
_symmetry.space_group_name_H-M   'P 1'
#
loop_
_entity.id
_entity.type
_entity.pdbx_description
1 polymer ?
#
loop_
_entity_poly.entity_id
_entity_poly.type
_entity_poly.pdbx_seq_one_letter_code
_entity_poly.pdbx_strand_id
1 'polypeptide(L)'
;MSMNRPVFNIIIDLIAALLFFGMLATGYLLRFPLPPGTNKAFSLWGLTRHQWGDIHFWISLGLILTMIVHLALHWNWIVTVIGKRCGLVKDNKPSMIRSAVWSIVVFAGLCLSFAWVVEMNIKEIPRPGRGHWGGSNRNNAVQTATLPTPASESETSQLVWSDVYPIFEKNCLGCHGPHKQWASFRVDQRQEFFKPDAPLVVSGNSGQSPLIAIISGERANMAMAESHKLSAADVSRIKLWIDQGAE
;
A
#
# COMPACT_ATOMS: atom_id res chain seq x y z
N MET A 1 -47.73 -7.65 8.35
CA MET A 1 -47.54 -9.05 8.77
C MET A 1 -46.30 -9.12 9.66
N SER A 2 -46.47 -9.36 10.97
CA SER A 2 -45.32 -9.59 11.86
C SER A 2 -44.76 -10.98 11.59
N MET A 3 -43.50 -11.10 11.18
CA MET A 3 -42.86 -12.41 11.00
C MET A 3 -42.71 -13.15 12.33
N ASN A 4 -42.81 -14.48 12.28
CA ASN A 4 -42.57 -15.34 13.43
C ASN A 4 -41.12 -15.20 13.91
N ARG A 5 -40.91 -15.04 15.24
CA ARG A 5 -39.57 -14.86 15.83
C ARG A 5 -38.53 -15.91 15.38
N PRO A 6 -38.85 -17.22 15.29
CA PRO A 6 -37.88 -18.21 14.80
C PRO A 6 -37.48 -17.98 13.33
N VAL A 7 -38.45 -17.60 12.49
CA VAL A 7 -38.22 -17.29 11.07
C VAL A 7 -37.35 -16.05 10.94
N PHE A 8 -37.60 -15.02 11.76
CA PHE A 8 -36.77 -13.82 11.81
C PHE A 8 -35.31 -14.13 12.18
N ASN A 9 -35.08 -14.97 13.19
CA ASN A 9 -33.73 -15.39 13.59
C ASN A 9 -33.01 -16.12 12.44
N ILE A 10 -33.66 -17.09 11.79
CA ILE A 10 -33.08 -17.82 10.66
C ILE A 10 -32.72 -16.86 9.51
N ILE A 11 -33.56 -15.88 9.22
CA ILE A 11 -33.29 -14.88 8.17
C ILE A 11 -32.02 -14.08 8.52
N ILE A 12 -31.90 -13.58 9.74
CA ILE A 12 -30.72 -12.83 10.18
C ILE A 12 -29.45 -13.69 10.11
N ASP A 13 -29.54 -14.96 10.53
CA ASP A 13 -28.41 -15.91 10.50
C ASP A 13 -27.96 -16.22 9.06
N LEU A 14 -28.91 -16.35 8.12
CA LEU A 14 -28.61 -16.53 6.70
C LEU A 14 -27.97 -15.27 6.08
N ILE A 15 -28.48 -14.08 6.42
CA ILE A 15 -27.89 -12.80 5.98
C ILE A 15 -26.46 -12.68 6.51
N ALA A 16 -26.23 -12.99 7.78
CA ALA A 16 -24.92 -13.01 8.40
C ALA A 16 -23.95 -13.96 7.67
N ALA A 17 -24.38 -15.18 7.39
CA ALA A 17 -23.58 -16.17 6.66
C ALA A 17 -23.22 -15.67 5.25
N LEU A 18 -24.19 -15.11 4.52
CA LEU A 18 -23.96 -14.57 3.17
C LEU A 18 -22.96 -13.40 3.19
N LEU A 19 -23.11 -12.46 4.11
CA LEU A 19 -22.20 -11.32 4.26
C LEU A 19 -20.80 -11.78 4.66
N PHE A 20 -20.67 -12.82 5.47
CA PHE A 20 -19.38 -13.41 5.83
C PHE A 20 -18.66 -14.03 4.63
N PHE A 21 -19.37 -14.81 3.80
CA PHE A 21 -18.78 -15.33 2.56
C PHE A 21 -18.42 -14.20 1.58
N GLY A 22 -19.26 -13.17 1.47
CA GLY A 22 -18.97 -11.97 0.69
C GLY A 22 -17.71 -11.25 1.17
N MET A 23 -17.51 -11.16 2.49
CA MET A 23 -16.33 -10.58 3.12
C MET A 23 -15.04 -11.34 2.75
N LEU A 24 -15.07 -12.67 2.87
CA LEU A 24 -13.94 -13.52 2.49
C LEU A 24 -13.63 -13.43 1.00
N ALA A 25 -14.65 -13.48 0.15
CA ALA A 25 -14.49 -13.40 -1.29
C ALA A 25 -13.90 -12.04 -1.71
N THR A 26 -14.45 -10.94 -1.21
CA THR A 26 -13.94 -9.60 -1.54
C THR A 26 -12.54 -9.35 -0.97
N GLY A 27 -12.23 -9.85 0.23
CA GLY A 27 -10.88 -9.81 0.80
C GLY A 27 -9.86 -10.59 -0.05
N TYR A 28 -10.25 -11.77 -0.54
CA TYR A 28 -9.44 -12.56 -1.47
C TYR A 28 -9.20 -11.81 -2.79
N LEU A 29 -10.25 -11.24 -3.40
CA LEU A 29 -10.18 -10.47 -4.64
C LEU A 29 -9.20 -9.29 -4.53
N LEU A 30 -9.25 -8.54 -3.43
CA LEU A 30 -8.38 -7.38 -3.18
C LEU A 30 -6.93 -7.75 -2.86
N ARG A 31 -6.66 -9.00 -2.47
CA ARG A 31 -5.31 -9.45 -2.11
C ARG A 31 -4.58 -10.11 -3.27
N PHE A 32 -5.28 -10.90 -4.08
CA PHE A 32 -4.70 -11.77 -5.08
C PHE A 32 -4.95 -11.26 -6.52
N PRO A 33 -6.19 -11.20 -7.05
CA PRO A 33 -6.49 -10.61 -8.36
C PRO A 33 -6.16 -9.13 -8.52
N LEU A 34 -6.40 -8.31 -7.48
CA LEU A 34 -6.22 -6.85 -7.53
C LEU A 34 -5.20 -6.39 -6.47
N PRO A 35 -3.92 -6.78 -6.58
CA PRO A 35 -2.92 -6.45 -5.57
C PRO A 35 -2.70 -4.92 -5.49
N PRO A 36 -2.26 -4.40 -4.34
CA PRO A 36 -2.08 -2.96 -4.12
C PRO A 36 -1.19 -2.31 -5.20
N GLY A 37 -1.67 -1.19 -5.76
CA GLY A 37 -0.95 -0.43 -6.78
C GLY A 37 -1.26 -0.79 -8.25
N THR A 38 -2.37 -1.50 -8.51
CA THR A 38 -2.86 -1.85 -9.85
C THR A 38 -4.02 -0.97 -10.35
N ASN A 39 -4.27 0.18 -9.72
CA ASN A 39 -5.44 1.04 -9.94
C ASN A 39 -5.70 1.47 -11.41
N LYS A 40 -4.74 1.30 -12.31
CA LYS A 40 -4.86 1.58 -13.75
C LYS A 40 -4.54 0.38 -14.67
N ALA A 41 -4.12 -0.77 -14.14
CA ALA A 41 -3.61 -1.89 -14.94
C ALA A 41 -4.56 -3.08 -15.02
N PHE A 42 -5.40 -3.30 -14.00
CA PHE A 42 -6.31 -4.44 -13.94
C PHE A 42 -7.70 -3.98 -13.48
N SER A 43 -8.72 -4.31 -14.26
CA SER A 43 -10.12 -4.19 -13.86
C SER A 43 -10.73 -5.57 -13.85
N LEU A 44 -11.57 -5.85 -12.85
CA LEU A 44 -12.33 -7.09 -12.75
C LEU A 44 -13.80 -6.72 -12.90
N TRP A 45 -14.44 -7.24 -13.95
CA TRP A 45 -15.82 -6.91 -14.34
C TRP A 45 -16.06 -5.39 -14.48
N GLY A 46 -15.10 -4.68 -15.04
CA GLY A 46 -15.17 -3.22 -15.23
C GLY A 46 -14.99 -2.40 -13.95
N LEU A 47 -14.80 -3.05 -12.80
CA LEU A 47 -14.55 -2.39 -11.52
C LEU A 47 -13.05 -2.41 -11.18
N THR A 48 -12.55 -1.25 -10.75
CA THR A 48 -11.18 -1.05 -10.29
C THR A 48 -11.00 -1.55 -8.85
N ARG A 49 -9.73 -1.70 -8.42
CA ARG A 49 -9.40 -2.05 -7.03
C ARG A 49 -10.06 -1.13 -6.01
N HIS A 50 -10.15 0.17 -6.29
CA HIS A 50 -10.80 1.12 -5.39
C HIS A 50 -12.29 0.81 -5.22
N GLN A 51 -13.00 0.57 -6.34
CA GLN A 51 -14.42 0.25 -6.31
C GLN A 51 -14.70 -1.09 -5.62
N TRP A 52 -13.86 -2.10 -5.84
CA TRP A 52 -13.93 -3.34 -5.07
C TRP A 52 -13.63 -3.13 -3.58
N GLY A 53 -12.74 -2.19 -3.26
CA GLY A 53 -12.47 -1.73 -1.89
C GLY A 53 -13.71 -1.12 -1.24
N ASP A 54 -14.45 -0.29 -1.96
CA ASP A 54 -15.69 0.32 -1.49
C ASP A 54 -16.75 -0.76 -1.22
N ILE A 55 -16.91 -1.73 -2.13
CA ILE A 55 -17.82 -2.86 -1.94
C ILE A 55 -17.43 -3.64 -0.67
N HIS A 56 -16.15 -3.96 -0.50
CA HIS A 56 -15.64 -4.66 0.69
C HIS A 56 -15.92 -3.87 1.98
N PHE A 57 -15.76 -2.55 1.95
CA PHE A 57 -16.06 -1.67 3.08
C PHE A 57 -17.55 -1.71 3.47
N TRP A 58 -18.46 -1.58 2.51
CA TRP A 58 -19.90 -1.62 2.78
C TRP A 58 -20.38 -2.99 3.27
N ILE A 59 -19.83 -4.09 2.74
CA ILE A 59 -20.12 -5.43 3.26
C ILE A 59 -19.63 -5.56 4.71
N SER A 60 -18.49 -4.97 5.06
CA SER A 60 -17.97 -4.98 6.44
C SER A 60 -18.92 -4.29 7.39
N LEU A 61 -19.41 -3.11 7.01
CA LEU A 61 -20.37 -2.36 7.81
C LEU A 61 -21.69 -3.11 7.99
N GLY A 62 -22.20 -3.71 6.90
CA GLY A 62 -23.40 -4.55 6.96
C GLY A 62 -23.22 -5.79 7.84
N LEU A 63 -22.05 -6.43 7.77
CA LEU A 63 -21.72 -7.60 8.59
C LEU A 63 -21.65 -7.22 10.08
N ILE A 64 -21.03 -6.09 10.43
CA ILE A 64 -20.99 -5.58 11.81
C ILE A 64 -22.41 -5.34 12.34
N LEU A 65 -23.25 -4.64 11.58
CA LEU A 65 -24.64 -4.37 11.97
C LEU A 65 -25.42 -5.67 12.17
N THR A 66 -25.30 -6.61 11.22
CA THR A 66 -25.98 -7.90 11.29
C THR A 66 -25.48 -8.73 12.48
N MET A 67 -24.18 -8.70 12.78
CA MET A 67 -23.60 -9.38 13.95
C MET A 67 -24.13 -8.82 15.28
N ILE A 68 -24.31 -7.50 15.38
CA ILE A 68 -24.93 -6.89 16.57
C ILE A 68 -26.35 -7.41 16.77
N VAL A 69 -27.16 -7.44 15.69
CA VAL A 69 -28.54 -7.95 15.74
C VAL A 69 -28.56 -9.44 16.05
N HIS A 70 -27.73 -10.25 15.39
CA HIS A 70 -27.58 -11.68 15.63
C HIS A 70 -27.24 -11.97 17.10
N LEU A 71 -26.26 -11.27 17.65
CA LEU A 71 -25.85 -11.43 19.05
C LEU A 71 -26.97 -11.08 20.02
N ALA A 72 -27.72 -10.00 19.74
CA ALA A 72 -28.86 -9.59 20.56
C ALA A 72 -29.99 -10.65 20.54
N LEU A 73 -30.27 -11.26 19.37
CA LEU A 73 -31.27 -12.31 19.24
C LEU A 73 -30.87 -13.60 19.96
N HIS A 74 -29.59 -13.93 19.98
CA HIS A 74 -29.06 -15.14 20.63
C HIS A 74 -28.55 -14.91 22.06
N TRP A 75 -28.73 -13.71 22.61
CA TRP A 75 -28.20 -13.30 23.92
C TRP A 75 -28.57 -14.25 25.07
N ASN A 76 -29.81 -14.73 25.10
CA ASN A 76 -30.29 -15.65 26.13
C ASN A 76 -29.54 -17.00 26.10
N TRP A 77 -29.28 -17.51 24.90
CA TRP A 77 -28.50 -18.72 24.71
C TRP A 77 -27.05 -18.51 25.16
N ILE A 78 -26.45 -17.37 24.79
CA ILE A 78 -25.07 -17.02 25.14
C ILE A 78 -24.85 -17.01 26.65
N VAL A 79 -25.68 -16.28 27.40
CA VAL A 79 -25.57 -16.21 28.87
C VAL A 79 -25.75 -17.58 29.50
N THR A 80 -26.67 -18.39 28.97
CA THR A 80 -26.93 -19.74 29.49
C THR A 80 -25.77 -20.69 29.23
N VAL A 81 -25.18 -20.67 28.04
CA VAL A 81 -24.08 -21.57 27.66
C VAL A 81 -22.76 -21.15 28.32
N ILE A 82 -22.41 -19.87 28.25
CA ILE A 82 -21.18 -19.35 28.87
C ILE A 82 -21.27 -19.45 30.39
N GLY A 83 -22.42 -19.08 30.97
CA GLY A 83 -22.64 -19.14 32.41
C GLY A 83 -22.50 -20.56 32.98
N LYS A 84 -22.99 -21.57 32.25
CA LYS A 84 -22.81 -22.99 32.60
C LYS A 84 -21.37 -23.46 32.40
N ARG A 85 -20.71 -23.06 31.30
CA ARG A 85 -19.34 -23.51 30.97
C ARG A 85 -18.27 -22.89 31.89
N CYS A 86 -18.50 -21.67 32.37
CA CYS A 86 -17.60 -20.98 33.31
C CYS A 86 -17.98 -21.20 34.79
N GLY A 87 -19.02 -21.97 35.09
CA GLY A 87 -19.49 -22.19 36.47
C GLY A 87 -19.98 -20.93 37.20
N LEU A 88 -20.26 -19.85 36.46
CA LEU A 88 -20.61 -18.54 37.00
C LEU A 88 -22.10 -18.37 37.31
N VAL A 89 -22.95 -19.27 36.81
CA VAL A 89 -24.40 -19.22 37.03
C VAL A 89 -24.80 -20.29 38.04
N LYS A 90 -25.03 -19.86 39.29
CA LYS A 90 -25.63 -20.65 40.37
C LYS A 90 -27.03 -20.12 40.66
N ASP A 91 -28.04 -20.85 40.19
CA ASP A 91 -29.51 -20.81 40.41
C ASP A 91 -30.29 -19.47 40.43
N ASN A 92 -29.65 -18.31 40.47
CA ASN A 92 -30.29 -17.01 40.36
C ASN A 92 -30.17 -16.48 38.93
N LYS A 93 -31.30 -16.17 38.30
CA LYS A 93 -31.37 -15.58 36.95
C LYS A 93 -30.52 -14.29 36.92
N PRO A 94 -29.35 -14.27 36.25
CA PRO A 94 -28.62 -13.01 36.09
C PRO A 94 -29.50 -12.05 35.30
N SER A 95 -29.57 -10.79 35.74
CA SER A 95 -30.30 -9.75 35.02
C SER A 95 -29.73 -9.63 33.60
N MET A 96 -30.55 -9.97 32.60
CA MET A 96 -30.22 -9.90 31.17
C MET A 96 -29.59 -8.56 30.81
N ILE A 97 -30.10 -7.48 31.40
CA ILE A 97 -29.66 -6.10 31.22
C ILE A 97 -28.27 -5.88 31.82
N ARG A 98 -28.01 -6.36 33.04
CA ARG A 98 -26.69 -6.19 33.69
C ARG A 98 -25.57 -6.91 32.93
N SER A 99 -25.84 -8.12 32.45
CA SER A 99 -24.85 -8.87 31.65
C SER A 99 -24.59 -8.20 30.30
N ALA A 100 -25.63 -7.68 29.63
CA ALA A 100 -25.49 -6.99 28.35
C ALA A 100 -24.71 -5.69 28.49
N VAL A 101 -25.03 -4.91 29.54
CA VAL A 101 -24.31 -3.67 29.87
C VAL A 101 -22.83 -3.96 30.14
N TRP A 102 -22.51 -4.98 30.94
CA TRP A 102 -21.11 -5.34 31.20
C TRP A 102 -20.35 -5.76 29.94
N SER A 103 -20.96 -6.53 29.05
CA SER A 103 -20.31 -6.91 27.78
C SER A 103 -20.11 -5.72 26.84
N ILE A 104 -21.07 -4.80 26.77
CA ILE A 104 -20.92 -3.54 26.01
C ILE A 104 -19.80 -2.69 26.60
N VAL A 105 -19.73 -2.56 27.92
CA VAL A 105 -18.67 -1.80 28.61
C VAL A 105 -17.30 -2.41 28.37
N VAL A 106 -17.17 -3.74 28.46
CA VAL A 106 -15.91 -4.45 28.17
C VAL A 106 -15.52 -4.29 26.69
N PHE A 107 -16.46 -4.42 25.76
CA PHE A 107 -16.20 -4.25 24.33
C PHE A 107 -15.81 -2.82 23.99
N ALA A 108 -16.54 -1.82 24.49
CA ALA A 108 -16.20 -0.42 24.35
C ALA A 108 -14.82 -0.13 24.95
N GLY A 109 -14.51 -0.68 26.12
CA GLY A 109 -13.20 -0.59 26.75
C GLY A 109 -12.08 -1.22 25.90
N LEU A 110 -12.35 -2.36 25.25
CA LEU A 110 -11.43 -3.00 24.30
C LEU A 110 -11.23 -2.16 23.03
N CYS A 111 -12.29 -1.60 22.47
CA CYS A 111 -12.19 -0.74 21.29
C CYS A 111 -11.43 0.56 21.62
N LEU A 112 -11.72 1.18 22.76
CA LEU A 112 -11.04 2.38 23.23
C LEU A 112 -9.57 2.08 23.56
N SER A 113 -9.28 0.97 24.22
CA SER A 113 -7.89 0.58 24.50
C SER A 113 -7.14 0.24 23.22
N PHE A 114 -7.77 -0.42 22.25
CA PHE A 114 -7.17 -0.67 20.94
C PHE A 114 -6.94 0.64 20.17
N ALA A 115 -7.91 1.54 20.12
CA ALA A 115 -7.77 2.85 19.48
C ALA A 115 -6.62 3.66 20.11
N TRP A 116 -6.58 3.68 21.45
CA TRP A 116 -5.50 4.31 22.21
C TRP A 116 -4.14 3.64 21.95
N VAL A 117 -4.08 2.30 21.91
CA VAL A 117 -2.87 1.55 21.55
C VAL A 117 -2.45 1.87 20.11
N VAL A 118 -3.38 1.96 19.16
CA VAL A 118 -3.09 2.36 17.79
C VAL A 118 -2.50 3.76 17.77
N GLU A 119 -3.14 4.74 18.41
CA GLU A 119 -2.63 6.11 18.51
C GLU A 119 -1.23 6.18 19.15
N MET A 120 -0.98 5.40 20.20
CA MET A 120 0.33 5.30 20.84
C MET A 120 1.40 4.65 19.96
N ASN A 121 1.00 3.76 19.05
CA ASN A 121 1.91 3.03 18.17
C ASN A 121 1.95 3.59 16.74
N ILE A 122 1.14 4.61 16.43
CA ILE A 122 1.33 5.44 15.23
C ILE A 122 2.64 6.18 15.44
N LYS A 123 3.72 5.55 14.98
CA LYS A 123 4.93 6.26 14.64
C LYS A 123 4.62 6.93 13.31
N GLU A 124 4.56 8.25 13.30
CA GLU A 124 4.78 8.96 12.06
C GLU A 124 6.09 8.41 11.50
N ILE A 125 6.02 7.68 10.38
CA ILE A 125 7.23 7.35 9.63
C ILE A 125 7.84 8.72 9.37
N PRO A 126 9.04 9.03 9.92
CA PRO A 126 9.61 10.35 9.78
C PRO A 126 9.65 10.65 8.29
N ARG A 127 8.88 11.65 7.83
CA ARG A 127 9.16 12.29 6.54
C ARG A 127 10.63 12.68 6.64
N PRO A 128 11.57 12.15 5.84
CA PRO A 128 12.98 12.30 6.14
C PRO A 128 13.40 13.77 6.07
N GLY A 129 13.35 14.41 7.23
CA GLY A 129 13.89 15.70 7.52
C GLY A 129 15.37 15.52 7.75
N ARG A 130 16.12 15.90 6.71
CA ARG A 130 17.46 16.51 6.77
C ARG A 130 18.45 15.86 7.75
N GLY A 131 19.16 14.88 7.20
CA GLY A 131 20.62 14.79 7.34
C GLY A 131 21.16 14.23 8.65
N HIS A 132 21.95 13.17 8.52
CA HIS A 132 23.34 13.08 8.99
C HIS A 132 23.72 11.60 9.01
N TRP A 133 24.67 11.19 8.16
CA TRP A 133 25.56 10.02 8.25
C TRP A 133 26.28 10.03 6.90
N GLY A 134 27.57 10.38 6.77
CA GLY A 134 28.69 9.95 7.58
C GLY A 134 29.60 9.18 6.63
N GLY A 135 30.50 9.90 5.96
CA GLY A 135 31.27 9.39 4.83
C GLY A 135 32.29 8.32 5.20
N SER A 136 32.54 7.39 4.28
CA SER A 136 33.79 6.63 4.24
C SER A 136 34.22 6.37 2.79
N ASN A 137 35.22 7.16 2.43
CA ASN A 137 36.29 7.01 1.46
C ASN A 137 36.17 6.17 0.18
N ARG A 138 36.41 6.91 -0.91
CA ARG A 138 37.01 6.48 -2.18
C ARG A 138 38.30 5.66 -1.93
N ASN A 139 38.59 4.71 -2.82
CA ASN A 139 39.77 4.73 -3.71
C ASN A 139 40.01 3.36 -4.38
N ASN A 140 40.63 3.43 -5.55
CA ASN A 140 41.19 2.37 -6.42
C ASN A 140 40.23 1.88 -7.51
N ALA A 141 40.60 1.81 -8.78
CA ALA A 141 41.84 2.21 -9.44
C ALA A 141 41.53 2.36 -10.93
N VAL A 142 42.12 3.38 -11.52
CA VAL A 142 42.35 3.51 -12.96
C VAL A 142 43.36 2.45 -13.37
N GLN A 143 43.05 1.65 -14.40
CA GLN A 143 44.09 1.03 -15.22
C GLN A 143 43.60 0.80 -16.66
N THR A 144 43.98 1.77 -17.48
CA THR A 144 44.55 1.72 -18.84
C THR A 144 44.57 0.39 -19.62
N ALA A 145 44.12 0.47 -20.88
CA ALA A 145 44.47 -0.31 -22.11
C ALA A 145 43.18 -0.47 -22.94
N THR A 146 43.02 -0.20 -24.24
CA THR A 146 43.91 -0.01 -25.41
C THR A 146 43.03 0.52 -26.57
N LEU A 147 43.58 1.32 -27.50
CA LEU A 147 42.93 1.67 -28.79
C LEU A 147 43.28 0.63 -29.87
N PRO A 148 42.36 0.39 -30.82
CA PRO A 148 42.62 0.89 -32.18
C PRO A 148 41.40 1.56 -32.83
N THR A 149 41.68 2.48 -33.75
CA THR A 149 40.74 3.07 -34.73
C THR A 149 41.28 2.73 -36.13
N PRO A 150 40.42 2.40 -37.11
CA PRO A 150 40.00 3.46 -38.03
C PRO A 150 38.50 3.44 -38.35
N ALA A 151 37.91 4.64 -38.27
CA ALA A 151 36.79 5.17 -39.05
C ALA A 151 35.64 4.23 -39.50
N SER A 152 34.51 4.31 -38.79
CA SER A 152 33.21 4.54 -39.43
C SER A 152 32.35 5.44 -38.54
N GLU A 153 31.91 6.54 -39.12
CA GLU A 153 30.70 7.32 -38.80
C GLU A 153 30.45 7.74 -37.35
N SER A 154 30.58 9.06 -37.18
CA SER A 154 29.86 9.84 -36.19
C SER A 154 28.33 9.62 -36.31
N GLU A 155 27.81 8.59 -35.66
CA GLU A 155 26.45 8.61 -35.16
C GLU A 155 26.52 8.98 -33.69
N THR A 156 26.12 10.21 -33.36
CA THR A 156 25.67 10.54 -32.01
C THR A 156 24.48 9.63 -31.69
N SER A 157 24.74 8.44 -31.13
CA SER A 157 23.69 7.49 -30.81
C SER A 157 22.68 8.16 -29.87
N GLN A 158 21.47 8.35 -30.39
CA GLN A 158 20.35 8.84 -29.61
C GLN A 158 20.01 7.73 -28.60
N LEU A 159 20.20 8.02 -27.32
CA LEU A 159 19.80 7.13 -26.24
C LEU A 159 18.28 7.07 -26.21
N VAL A 160 17.75 5.86 -26.08
CA VAL A 160 16.33 5.62 -25.86
C VAL A 160 16.10 4.97 -24.50
N TRP A 161 14.83 4.85 -24.09
CA TRP A 161 14.44 4.28 -22.81
C TRP A 161 15.13 2.95 -22.48
N SER A 162 15.29 2.04 -23.45
CA SER A 162 15.97 0.76 -23.23
C SER A 162 17.46 0.87 -22.88
N ASP A 163 18.12 1.97 -23.25
CA ASP A 163 19.55 2.19 -22.96
C ASP A 163 19.80 2.72 -21.53
N VAL A 164 18.77 3.31 -20.91
CA VAL A 164 18.82 3.87 -19.55
C VAL A 164 18.05 3.03 -18.54
N TYR A 165 17.05 2.26 -18.98
CA TYR A 165 16.23 1.43 -18.12
C TYR A 165 17.02 0.47 -17.21
N PRO A 166 18.11 -0.20 -17.66
CA PRO A 166 18.89 -1.08 -16.79
C PRO A 166 19.46 -0.38 -15.54
N ILE A 167 19.72 0.93 -15.62
CA ILE A 167 20.17 1.73 -14.47
C ILE A 167 19.02 1.85 -13.46
N PHE A 168 17.81 2.17 -13.94
CA PHE A 168 16.63 2.27 -13.09
C PHE A 168 16.20 0.90 -12.53
N GLU A 169 16.31 -0.16 -13.33
CA GLU A 169 16.01 -1.52 -12.91
C GLU A 169 16.89 -1.93 -11.73
N LYS A 170 18.20 -1.74 -11.85
CA LYS A 170 19.18 -2.12 -10.82
C LYS A 170 19.01 -1.32 -9.52
N ASN A 171 18.73 -0.02 -9.63
CA ASN A 171 18.81 0.89 -8.47
C ASN A 171 17.44 1.26 -7.87
N CYS A 172 16.36 1.19 -8.66
CA CYS A 172 15.06 1.75 -8.26
C CYS A 172 13.94 0.70 -8.21
N LEU A 173 13.98 -0.34 -9.05
CA LEU A 173 12.87 -1.31 -9.18
C LEU A 173 12.53 -2.02 -7.88
N GLY A 174 13.52 -2.26 -7.01
CA GLY A 174 13.32 -2.92 -5.72
C GLY A 174 12.35 -2.19 -4.78
N CYS A 175 12.22 -0.87 -4.91
CA CYS A 175 11.33 -0.03 -4.08
C CYS A 175 10.22 0.68 -4.89
N HIS A 176 10.41 0.85 -6.20
CA HIS A 176 9.51 1.53 -7.12
C HIS A 176 9.08 0.62 -8.28
N GLY A 177 8.70 -0.62 -7.99
CA GLY A 177 8.30 -1.65 -8.97
C GLY A 177 6.90 -2.20 -8.74
N PRO A 178 6.50 -3.28 -9.46
CA PRO A 178 5.14 -3.84 -9.36
C PRO A 178 4.78 -4.32 -7.95
N HIS A 179 5.76 -4.81 -7.19
CA HIS A 179 5.55 -5.37 -5.86
C HIS A 179 5.63 -4.33 -4.72
N LYS A 180 6.38 -3.25 -4.92
CA LYS A 180 6.59 -2.16 -3.94
C LYS A 180 6.57 -0.83 -4.66
N GLN A 181 5.67 0.06 -4.26
CA GLN A 181 5.42 1.33 -4.95
C GLN A 181 5.58 2.51 -3.98
N TRP A 182 6.81 2.71 -3.50
CA TRP A 182 7.09 3.83 -2.62
C TRP A 182 6.80 5.15 -3.32
N ALA A 183 6.29 6.12 -2.55
CA ALA A 183 5.80 7.40 -3.07
C ALA A 183 4.76 7.29 -4.21
N SER A 184 4.08 6.14 -4.34
CA SER A 184 3.14 5.86 -5.43
C SER A 184 3.75 6.01 -6.84
N PHE A 185 5.06 5.76 -6.95
CA PHE A 185 5.82 5.86 -8.19
C PHE A 185 6.26 4.49 -8.70
N ARG A 186 6.17 4.28 -10.02
CA ARG A 186 6.54 3.05 -10.73
C ARG A 186 7.63 3.34 -11.78
N VAL A 187 8.84 2.83 -11.53
CA VAL A 187 10.02 3.09 -12.37
C VAL A 187 10.03 2.24 -13.65
N ASP A 188 9.32 1.12 -13.65
CA ASP A 188 9.16 0.21 -14.80
C ASP A 188 8.18 0.72 -15.86
N GLN A 189 7.53 1.86 -15.60
CA GLN A 189 6.63 2.51 -16.55
C GLN A 189 7.19 3.86 -16.95
N ARG A 190 7.69 3.96 -18.18
CA ARG A 190 8.27 5.20 -18.73
C ARG A 190 7.35 6.41 -18.54
N GLN A 191 6.04 6.24 -18.73
CA GLN A 191 5.05 7.32 -18.65
C GLN A 191 4.98 7.97 -17.26
N GLU A 192 5.37 7.25 -16.20
CA GLU A 192 5.35 7.76 -14.83
C GLU A 192 6.33 8.92 -14.62
N PHE A 193 7.40 8.99 -15.42
CA PHE A 193 8.39 10.06 -15.35
C PHE A 193 7.87 11.40 -15.91
N PHE A 194 6.80 11.37 -16.72
CA PHE A 194 6.29 12.51 -17.49
C PHE A 194 4.88 12.95 -17.06
N LYS A 195 4.45 12.56 -15.86
CA LYS A 195 3.13 12.91 -15.34
C LYS A 195 2.92 14.43 -15.29
N PRO A 196 1.81 14.98 -15.85
CA PRO A 196 1.62 16.43 -15.95
C PRO A 196 1.55 17.17 -14.62
N ASP A 197 1.06 16.51 -13.57
CA ASP A 197 0.87 17.07 -12.23
C ASP A 197 2.18 17.13 -11.42
N ALA A 198 3.13 16.23 -11.70
CA ALA A 198 4.42 16.16 -11.02
C ALA A 198 5.50 15.52 -11.92
N PRO A 199 5.95 16.20 -12.99
CA PRO A 199 6.92 15.63 -13.92
C PRO A 199 8.29 15.46 -13.24
N LEU A 200 8.85 14.26 -13.31
CA LEU A 200 10.22 13.99 -12.88
C LEU A 200 11.23 14.28 -14.01
N VAL A 201 10.79 14.16 -15.26
CA VAL A 201 11.58 14.44 -16.44
C VAL A 201 10.90 15.53 -17.27
N VAL A 202 11.68 16.53 -17.63
CA VAL A 202 11.35 17.56 -18.61
C VAL A 202 12.15 17.23 -19.88
N SER A 203 11.49 16.67 -20.89
CA SER A 203 12.12 16.29 -22.16
C SER A 203 12.90 17.46 -22.77
N GLY A 204 14.14 17.19 -23.17
CA GLY A 204 15.06 18.17 -23.74
C GLY A 204 15.72 19.11 -22.72
N ASN A 205 15.44 18.96 -21.42
CA ASN A 205 16.03 19.82 -20.39
C ASN A 205 16.33 19.05 -19.10
N SER A 206 17.52 18.44 -19.07
CA SER A 206 18.01 17.72 -17.88
C SER A 206 18.22 18.64 -16.68
N GLY A 207 18.56 19.92 -16.91
CA GLY A 207 18.75 20.93 -15.86
C GLY A 207 17.47 21.33 -15.11
N GLN A 208 16.31 21.23 -15.76
CA GLN A 208 15.00 21.48 -15.15
C GLN A 208 14.29 20.20 -14.68
N SER A 209 14.89 19.03 -14.92
CA SER A 209 14.29 17.74 -14.58
C SER A 209 14.53 17.40 -13.10
N PRO A 210 13.48 17.28 -12.26
CA PRO A 210 13.65 16.91 -10.85
C PRO A 210 14.36 15.58 -10.64
N LEU A 211 14.25 14.64 -11.59
CA LEU A 211 14.96 13.37 -11.57
C LEU A 211 16.46 13.56 -11.44
N ILE A 212 17.05 14.50 -12.19
CA ILE A 212 18.49 14.76 -12.17
C ILE A 212 18.93 15.22 -10.79
N ALA A 213 18.21 16.17 -10.19
CA ALA A 213 18.51 16.64 -8.84
C ALA A 213 18.40 15.53 -7.79
N ILE A 214 17.51 14.55 -7.99
CA ILE A 214 17.37 13.37 -7.14
C ILE A 214 18.58 12.45 -7.28
N ILE A 215 18.89 12.02 -8.50
CA ILE A 215 19.92 11.00 -8.76
C ILE A 215 21.35 11.54 -8.64
N SER A 216 21.54 12.86 -8.79
CA SER A 216 22.82 13.53 -8.55
C SER A 216 23.09 13.77 -7.05
N GLY A 217 22.06 13.63 -6.21
CA GLY A 217 22.14 13.90 -4.77
C GLY A 217 22.02 15.39 -4.41
N GLU A 218 21.69 16.27 -5.37
CA GLU A 218 21.40 17.69 -5.10
C GLU A 218 20.16 17.83 -4.20
N ARG A 219 19.18 16.93 -4.35
CA ARG A 219 17.98 16.87 -3.52
C ARG A 219 18.20 16.01 -2.28
N ALA A 220 18.98 16.51 -1.33
CA ALA A 220 19.30 15.79 -0.10
C ALA A 220 18.15 15.75 0.94
N ASN A 221 17.13 16.59 0.79
CA ASN A 221 16.00 16.73 1.72
C ASN A 221 14.78 15.87 1.33
N MET A 222 15.02 14.62 0.95
CA MET A 222 13.97 13.68 0.60
C MET A 222 14.18 12.29 1.21
N ALA A 223 13.12 11.49 1.21
CA ALA A 223 13.21 10.13 1.70
C ALA A 223 14.22 9.30 0.91
N MET A 224 15.10 8.61 1.63
CA MET A 224 16.10 7.73 1.04
C MET A 224 16.98 8.43 -0.01
N ALA A 225 17.25 9.74 0.14
CA ALA A 225 18.02 10.53 -0.83
C ALA A 225 19.36 9.86 -1.23
N GLU A 226 20.08 9.32 -0.24
CA GLU A 226 21.36 8.64 -0.48
C GLU A 226 21.19 7.35 -1.31
N SER A 227 20.10 6.61 -1.11
CA SER A 227 19.81 5.40 -1.90
C SER A 227 19.46 5.70 -3.35
N HIS A 228 19.07 6.93 -3.67
CA HIS A 228 18.79 7.36 -5.05
C HIS A 228 20.02 7.89 -5.78
N LYS A 229 21.12 8.15 -5.05
CA LYS A 229 22.32 8.72 -5.64
C LYS A 229 23.02 7.69 -6.52
N LEU A 230 23.21 8.06 -7.78
CA LEU A 230 23.88 7.20 -8.76
C LEU A 230 25.33 7.64 -8.98
N SER A 231 26.08 6.82 -9.73
CA SER A 231 27.41 7.18 -10.17
C SER A 231 27.36 8.37 -11.14
N ALA A 232 28.42 9.18 -11.20
CA ALA A 232 28.48 10.30 -12.13
C ALA A 232 28.32 9.86 -13.60
N ALA A 233 28.75 8.64 -13.94
CA ALA A 233 28.57 8.06 -15.26
C ALA A 233 27.09 7.77 -15.56
N ASP A 234 26.38 7.14 -14.62
CA ASP A 234 24.94 6.85 -14.76
C ASP A 234 24.12 8.13 -14.85
N VAL A 235 24.41 9.12 -14.00
CA VAL A 235 23.76 10.44 -14.04
C VAL A 235 24.00 11.11 -15.38
N SER A 236 25.22 11.07 -15.91
CA SER A 236 25.54 11.67 -17.21
C SER A 236 24.82 10.97 -18.36
N ARG A 237 24.69 9.64 -18.32
CA ARG A 237 23.92 8.88 -19.32
C ARG A 237 22.44 9.23 -19.28
N ILE A 238 21.87 9.38 -18.08
CA ILE A 238 20.47 9.81 -17.92
C ILE A 238 20.28 11.26 -18.36
N LYS A 239 21.21 12.17 -18.05
CA LYS A 239 21.18 13.57 -18.55
C LYS A 239 21.15 13.61 -20.07
N LEU A 240 22.05 12.87 -20.72
CA LEU A 240 22.13 12.80 -22.18
C LEU A 240 20.82 12.29 -22.79
N TRP A 241 20.24 11.23 -22.23
CA TRP A 241 18.93 10.73 -22.66
C TRP A 241 17.84 11.80 -22.53
N ILE A 242 17.79 12.52 -21.40
CA ILE A 242 16.81 13.59 -21.19
C ILE A 242 17.00 14.73 -22.20
N ASP A 243 18.24 15.17 -22.39
CA ASP A 243 18.59 16.27 -23.29
C ASP A 243 18.32 15.91 -24.77
N GLN A 244 18.36 14.62 -25.12
CA GLN A 244 17.97 14.09 -26.43
C GLN A 244 16.45 13.92 -26.61
N GLY A 245 15.62 14.41 -25.68
CA GLY A 245 14.16 14.36 -25.77
C GLY A 245 13.51 13.30 -24.88
N ALA A 246 14.30 12.50 -24.17
CA ALA A 246 13.85 11.45 -23.26
C ALA A 246 12.93 10.43 -23.95
N GLU A 247 13.29 10.00 -25.18
CA GLU A 247 12.54 9.02 -25.97
C GLU A 247 12.55 7.62 -25.37
#